data_AF-A0A2D8YU05-F1
#
_entry.id   AF-A0A2D8YU05-F1
#
_cell.length_a   1.000
_cell.length_b   1.000
_cell.length_c   1.000
_cell.angle_alpha   90.00
_cell.angle_beta   90.00
_cell.angle_gamma   90.00
#
_symmetry.space_group_name_H-M   'P 1'
#
loop_
_entity.id
_entity.type
_entity.pdbx_description
1 polymer ?
#
loop_
_entity_poly.entity_id
_entity_poly.type
_entity_poly.pdbx_seq_one_letter_code
_entity_poly.pdbx_strand_id
1 'polypeptide(L)'
;MARAAQAMTAPKRGRFRPFRALALVFGVLGLAFALLAHFASPAPQDIGSDTADAAGIAGHLPDMERKKQEVQHIGAAALQRYVARVRAPLADPNFFIGPIEIGMTYEAFLKIVPTPESLKAAQAGVIGVVRTDKGVFTAHFRTAEKDAPAFRLSYTQTFHFHTEREITGHLGNLWGKPTTSECTRLSYGNGQDCRYQWWPVNGVRVNAQLRVTNERLHGRPEITLRVDAADERTEGRRWSSYRVASAAGR
;
A
#
# COMPACT_ATOMS: atom_id res chain seq x y z
N MET A 1 23.46 -4.81 -68.85
CA MET A 1 23.34 -4.76 -67.37
C MET A 1 23.37 -3.30 -66.94
N ALA A 2 22.22 -2.73 -66.57
CA ALA A 2 22.09 -1.36 -66.09
C ALA A 2 21.19 -1.36 -64.84
N ARG A 3 21.69 -0.78 -63.75
CA ARG A 3 20.98 -0.62 -62.47
C ARG A 3 20.07 0.60 -62.55
N ALA A 4 18.79 0.45 -62.23
CA ALA A 4 17.88 1.55 -61.95
C ALA A 4 17.75 1.73 -60.42
N ALA A 5 18.18 2.88 -59.91
CA ALA A 5 18.00 3.28 -58.52
C ALA A 5 16.71 4.11 -58.41
N GLN A 6 15.73 3.63 -57.64
CA GLN A 6 14.55 4.39 -57.27
C GLN A 6 14.82 5.17 -55.97
N ALA A 7 14.70 6.50 -56.05
CA ALA A 7 14.79 7.39 -54.90
C ALA A 7 13.44 7.42 -54.16
N MET A 8 13.42 6.93 -52.91
CA MET A 8 12.27 7.09 -52.00
C MET A 8 12.37 8.43 -51.28
N THR A 9 11.35 9.27 -51.43
CA THR A 9 11.20 10.55 -50.73
C THR A 9 10.64 10.34 -49.32
N ALA A 10 11.31 10.93 -48.32
CA ALA A 10 10.93 10.82 -46.92
C ALA A 10 9.74 11.76 -46.56
N PRO A 11 8.78 11.33 -45.71
CA PRO A 11 7.67 12.17 -45.28
C PRO A 11 8.11 13.24 -44.25
N LYS A 12 7.71 14.50 -44.50
CA LYS A 12 7.90 15.64 -43.60
C LYS A 12 7.16 15.41 -42.26
N ARG A 13 7.91 15.21 -41.17
CA ARG A 13 7.39 15.19 -39.80
C ARG A 13 6.88 16.58 -39.40
N GLY A 14 5.56 16.70 -39.21
CA GLY A 14 4.92 17.88 -38.63
C GLY A 14 5.33 18.09 -37.17
N ARG A 15 5.69 19.33 -36.83
CA ARG A 15 6.20 19.74 -35.52
C ARG A 15 5.03 19.80 -34.51
N PHE A 16 4.80 18.71 -33.79
CA PHE A 16 3.79 18.64 -32.72
C PHE A 16 4.16 19.62 -31.60
N ARG A 17 3.30 20.60 -31.30
CA ARG A 17 3.51 21.61 -30.24
C ARG A 17 2.69 21.22 -29.00
N PRO A 18 3.28 20.52 -28.00
CA PRO A 18 2.53 19.93 -26.87
C PRO A 18 1.86 20.97 -25.96
N PHE A 19 2.34 22.22 -25.96
CA PHE A 19 1.81 23.27 -25.09
C PHE A 19 0.38 23.72 -25.42
N ARG A 20 -0.07 23.60 -26.68
CA ARG A 20 -1.44 23.99 -27.05
C ARG A 20 -2.48 22.96 -26.58
N ALA A 21 -2.13 21.68 -26.58
CA ALA A 21 -3.01 20.62 -26.10
C ALA A 21 -3.21 20.71 -24.58
N LEU A 22 -2.14 21.03 -23.83
CA LEU A 22 -2.19 21.15 -22.38
C LEU A 22 -3.12 22.31 -21.93
N ALA A 23 -3.04 23.46 -22.60
CA ALA A 23 -3.87 24.62 -22.29
C ALA A 23 -5.39 24.35 -22.47
N LEU A 24 -5.75 23.56 -23.50
CA LEU A 24 -7.14 23.15 -23.72
C LEU A 24 -7.67 22.25 -22.60
N VAL A 25 -6.86 21.31 -22.10
CA VAL A 25 -7.26 20.40 -21.01
C VAL A 25 -7.53 21.19 -19.72
N PHE A 26 -6.66 22.15 -19.37
CA PHE A 26 -6.87 22.99 -18.18
C PHE A 26 -8.07 23.92 -18.32
N GLY A 27 -8.35 24.45 -19.52
CA GLY A 27 -9.55 25.26 -19.77
C GLY A 27 -10.85 24.48 -19.55
N VAL A 28 -10.92 23.24 -20.03
CA VAL A 28 -12.12 22.39 -19.86
C VAL A 28 -12.33 21.99 -18.39
N LEU A 29 -11.25 21.65 -17.68
CA LEU A 29 -11.32 21.31 -16.24
C LEU A 29 -11.77 22.50 -15.38
N GLY A 30 -11.29 23.71 -15.66
CA GLY A 30 -11.72 24.91 -14.93
C GLY A 30 -13.21 25.20 -15.10
N LEU A 31 -13.75 25.00 -16.31
CA LEU A 31 -15.17 25.23 -16.61
C LEU A 31 -16.08 24.18 -15.93
N ALA A 32 -15.63 22.93 -15.84
CA ALA A 32 -16.35 21.88 -15.12
C ALA A 32 -16.44 22.14 -13.60
N PHE A 33 -15.37 22.64 -12.98
CA PHE A 33 -15.38 22.98 -11.55
C PHE A 33 -16.26 24.20 -11.25
N ALA A 34 -16.29 25.21 -12.12
CA ALA A 34 -17.17 26.37 -11.97
C ALA A 34 -18.66 25.97 -12.02
N LEU A 35 -19.03 25.02 -12.88
CA LEU A 35 -20.40 24.49 -12.96
C LEU A 35 -20.79 23.73 -11.68
N LEU A 36 -19.91 22.88 -11.13
CA LEU A 36 -20.19 22.15 -9.90
C LEU A 36 -20.37 23.07 -8.67
N ALA A 37 -19.64 24.18 -8.61
CA ALA A 37 -19.80 25.16 -7.53
C ALA A 37 -21.17 25.86 -7.56
N HIS A 38 -21.79 26.03 -8.75
CA HIS A 38 -23.12 26.61 -8.86
C HIS A 38 -24.24 25.69 -8.35
N PHE A 39 -24.08 24.37 -8.48
CA PHE A 39 -25.06 23.39 -7.98
C PHE A 39 -24.88 23.02 -6.49
N ALA A 40 -23.79 23.44 -5.86
CA ALA A 40 -23.53 23.19 -4.44
C ALA A 40 -24.04 24.30 -3.50
N SER A 41 -24.76 25.31 -4.01
CA SER A 41 -25.42 26.28 -3.14
C SER A 41 -26.58 25.60 -2.40
N PRO A 42 -26.56 25.54 -1.06
CA PRO A 42 -27.65 24.93 -0.31
C PRO A 42 -28.94 25.71 -0.53
N ALA A 43 -30.04 24.99 -0.79
CA ALA A 43 -31.36 25.57 -0.96
C ALA A 43 -31.75 26.38 0.30
N PRO A 44 -32.40 27.55 0.16
CA PRO A 44 -32.93 28.28 1.30
C PRO A 44 -33.98 27.43 2.01
N GLN A 45 -33.78 27.18 3.30
CA GLN A 45 -34.76 26.51 4.14
C GLN A 45 -35.91 27.49 4.40
N ASP A 46 -37.11 27.12 3.93
CA ASP A 46 -38.37 27.74 4.37
C ASP A 46 -38.54 27.47 5.87
N ILE A 47 -38.35 28.51 6.68
CA ILE A 47 -38.62 28.48 8.11
C ILE A 47 -40.13 28.67 8.27
N GLY A 48 -40.86 27.55 8.26
CA GLY A 48 -42.22 27.50 8.78
C GLY A 48 -42.22 27.83 10.27
N SER A 49 -42.93 28.90 10.61
CA SER A 49 -43.14 29.37 11.98
C SER A 49 -44.09 28.44 12.72
N ASP A 50 -43.57 27.38 13.34
CA ASP A 50 -44.21 26.74 14.48
C ASP A 50 -43.47 27.16 15.73
N THR A 51 -44.14 27.97 16.54
CA THR A 51 -43.70 28.42 17.86
C THR A 51 -43.59 27.20 18.79
N ALA A 52 -42.42 26.57 18.80
CA ALA A 52 -42.04 25.63 19.84
C ALA A 52 -41.77 26.42 21.13
N ASP A 53 -42.52 26.08 22.18
CA ASP A 53 -42.42 26.64 23.53
C ASP A 53 -40.96 26.79 24.00
N ALA A 54 -40.50 28.03 24.11
CA ALA A 54 -39.16 28.40 24.58
C ALA A 54 -38.87 27.94 26.03
N ALA A 55 -39.89 27.52 26.79
CA ALA A 55 -39.75 26.99 28.13
C ALA A 55 -39.12 25.57 28.17
N GLY A 56 -39.26 24.77 27.11
CA GLY A 56 -38.70 23.41 27.05
C GLY A 56 -37.20 23.35 26.74
N ILE A 57 -36.67 24.35 26.04
CA ILE A 57 -35.27 24.37 25.59
C ILE A 57 -34.33 24.84 26.71
N ALA A 58 -34.79 25.74 27.58
CA ALA A 58 -34.03 26.27 28.72
C ALA A 58 -33.57 25.18 29.70
N GLY A 59 -34.34 24.10 29.86
CA GLY A 59 -34.00 22.96 30.71
C GLY A 59 -32.93 22.01 30.14
N HIS A 60 -32.68 22.06 28.82
CA HIS A 60 -31.76 21.15 28.13
C HIS A 60 -30.42 21.79 27.72
N LEU A 61 -30.32 23.12 27.73
CA LEU A 61 -29.06 23.86 27.54
C LEU A 61 -27.91 23.40 28.46
N PRO A 62 -28.09 23.25 29.79
CA PRO A 62 -27.01 22.81 30.67
C PRO A 62 -26.57 21.36 30.41
N ASP A 63 -27.48 20.49 29.92
CA ASP A 63 -27.15 19.11 29.56
C ASP A 63 -26.35 19.03 28.23
N MET A 64 -26.62 19.93 27.29
CA MET A 64 -25.83 20.04 26.05
C MET A 64 -24.42 20.58 26.30
N GLU A 65 -24.26 21.57 27.18
CA GLU A 65 -22.93 22.08 27.55
C GLU A 65 -22.09 21.05 28.30
N ARG A 66 -22.73 20.26 29.17
CA ARG A 66 -22.07 19.14 29.86
C ARG A 66 -21.63 18.05 28.88
N LYS A 67 -22.50 17.67 27.93
CA LYS A 67 -22.14 16.73 26.84
C LYS A 67 -21.06 17.29 25.93
N LYS A 68 -21.05 18.59 25.64
CA LYS A 68 -19.99 19.24 24.83
C LYS A 68 -18.64 19.20 25.54
N GLN A 69 -18.61 19.45 26.85
CA GLN A 69 -17.40 19.31 27.67
C GLN A 69 -16.92 17.86 27.72
N GLU A 70 -17.81 16.89 27.91
CA GLU A 70 -17.47 15.46 27.88
C GLU A 70 -16.91 15.02 26.52
N VAL A 71 -17.52 15.45 25.40
CA VAL A 71 -17.02 15.15 24.05
C VAL A 71 -15.65 15.78 23.80
N GLN A 72 -15.40 17.00 24.31
CA GLN A 72 -14.08 17.63 24.25
C GLN A 72 -13.04 16.86 25.09
N HIS A 73 -13.42 16.36 26.26
CA HIS A 73 -12.55 15.51 27.08
C HIS A 73 -12.26 14.16 26.42
N ILE A 74 -13.24 13.54 25.77
CA ILE A 74 -13.05 12.31 25.00
C ILE A 74 -12.12 12.57 23.81
N GLY A 75 -12.31 13.68 23.09
CA GLY A 75 -11.45 14.10 21.99
C GLY A 75 -10.01 14.39 22.44
N ALA A 76 -9.83 15.08 23.56
CA ALA A 76 -8.52 15.37 24.13
C ALA A 76 -7.82 14.10 24.65
N ALA A 77 -8.55 13.20 25.31
CA ALA A 77 -8.01 11.92 25.76
C ALA A 77 -7.66 11.01 24.58
N ALA A 78 -8.46 10.99 23.52
CA ALA A 78 -8.15 10.27 22.29
C ALA A 78 -6.91 10.84 21.59
N LEU A 79 -6.80 12.17 21.52
CA LEU A 79 -5.63 12.86 20.96
C LEU A 79 -4.39 12.59 21.82
N GLN A 80 -4.49 12.62 23.14
CA GLN A 80 -3.40 12.28 24.04
C GLN A 80 -2.97 10.81 23.91
N ARG A 81 -3.91 9.87 23.77
CA ARG A 81 -3.60 8.45 23.48
C ARG A 81 -2.94 8.28 22.12
N TYR A 82 -3.38 9.04 21.11
CA TYR A 82 -2.74 9.05 19.79
C TYR A 82 -1.33 9.62 19.86
N VAL A 83 -1.14 10.78 20.50
CA VAL A 83 0.18 11.42 20.70
C VAL A 83 1.10 10.54 21.52
N ALA A 84 0.60 9.88 22.58
CA ALA A 84 1.36 8.92 23.37
C ALA A 84 1.76 7.69 22.54
N ARG A 85 0.89 7.19 21.66
CA ARG A 85 1.21 6.09 20.73
C ARG A 85 2.26 6.50 19.68
N VAL A 86 2.20 7.74 19.21
CA VAL A 86 3.17 8.30 18.26
C VAL A 86 4.52 8.62 18.94
N ARG A 87 4.51 9.01 20.22
CA ARG A 87 5.70 9.40 21.00
C ARG A 87 6.34 8.27 21.80
N ALA A 88 5.63 7.18 22.07
CA ALA A 88 6.24 6.01 22.71
C ALA A 88 7.41 5.53 21.83
N PRO A 89 8.59 5.22 22.41
CA PRO A 89 9.62 4.48 21.69
C PRO A 89 9.00 3.13 21.34
N LEU A 90 8.52 3.04 20.10
CA LEU A 90 7.91 1.85 19.55
C LEU A 90 9.02 0.80 19.54
N ALA A 91 8.92 -0.15 20.47
CA ALA A 91 9.75 -1.35 20.48
C ALA A 91 9.88 -1.90 19.05
N ASP A 92 11.07 -2.41 18.71
CA ASP A 92 11.31 -2.97 17.39
C ASP A 92 10.20 -3.96 17.03
N PRO A 93 9.64 -3.89 15.81
CA PRO A 93 8.51 -4.72 15.47
C PRO A 93 8.94 -6.18 15.41
N ASN A 94 8.57 -6.94 16.43
CA ASN A 94 8.65 -8.40 16.44
C ASN A 94 7.70 -8.98 15.39
N PHE A 95 8.14 -9.04 14.14
CA PHE A 95 7.35 -9.52 13.02
C PHE A 95 8.13 -10.60 12.25
N PHE A 96 7.55 -11.79 12.14
CA PHE A 96 8.20 -12.98 11.62
C PHE A 96 7.49 -13.50 10.37
N ILE A 97 8.27 -13.94 9.39
CA ILE A 97 7.79 -14.75 8.26
C ILE A 97 8.70 -15.97 8.13
N GLY A 98 8.26 -17.10 8.69
CA GLY A 98 9.06 -18.32 8.71
C GLY A 98 10.39 -18.10 9.47
N PRO A 99 11.55 -18.31 8.84
CA PRO A 99 12.85 -18.18 9.51
C PRO A 99 13.38 -16.73 9.55
N ILE A 100 12.71 -15.76 8.92
CA ILE A 100 13.19 -14.37 8.83
C ILE A 100 12.27 -13.42 9.60
N GLU A 101 12.84 -12.34 10.14
CA GLU A 101 12.12 -11.34 10.93
C GLU A 101 12.49 -9.91 10.51
N ILE A 102 11.57 -8.96 10.69
CA ILE A 102 11.86 -7.54 10.50
C ILE A 102 12.83 -7.13 11.60
N GLY A 103 13.83 -6.33 11.24
CA GLY A 103 14.85 -5.87 12.18
C GLY A 103 16.03 -6.84 12.34
N MET A 104 15.94 -8.09 11.86
CA MET A 104 17.09 -9.00 11.93
C MET A 104 18.31 -8.39 11.29
N THR A 105 19.47 -8.60 11.90
CA THR A 105 20.72 -8.12 11.34
C THR A 105 21.13 -8.97 10.14
N TYR A 106 21.87 -8.36 9.22
CA TYR A 106 22.44 -9.06 8.09
C TYR A 106 23.32 -10.24 8.52
N GLU A 107 24.09 -10.10 9.61
CA GLU A 107 24.86 -11.21 10.18
C GLU A 107 23.95 -12.35 10.69
N ALA A 108 22.87 -12.03 11.40
CA ALA A 108 21.92 -13.04 11.86
C ALA A 108 21.31 -13.79 10.67
N PHE A 109 20.97 -13.08 9.58
CA PHE A 109 20.47 -13.69 8.36
C PHE A 109 21.47 -14.65 7.72
N LEU A 110 22.76 -14.27 7.65
CA LEU A 110 23.81 -15.15 7.11
C LEU A 110 23.98 -16.44 7.91
N LYS A 111 23.67 -16.45 9.21
CA LYS A 111 23.72 -17.68 10.03
C LYS A 111 22.59 -18.67 9.70
N ILE A 112 21.48 -18.18 9.15
CA ILE A 112 20.33 -19.01 8.74
C ILE A 112 20.57 -19.66 7.38
N VAL A 113 21.41 -19.04 6.53
CA VAL A 113 21.65 -19.47 5.16
C VAL A 113 23.03 -20.13 5.05
N PRO A 114 23.14 -21.47 5.14
CA PRO A 114 24.43 -22.17 5.08
C PRO A 114 25.15 -22.01 3.73
N THR A 115 24.42 -21.66 2.67
CA THR A 115 24.97 -21.37 1.34
C THR A 115 24.27 -20.15 0.75
N PRO A 116 24.90 -18.98 0.67
CA PRO A 116 24.28 -17.76 0.14
C PRO A 116 24.07 -17.87 -1.37
N GLU A 117 23.01 -18.55 -1.80
CA GLU A 117 22.70 -18.76 -3.22
C GLU A 117 22.38 -17.47 -3.99
N SER A 118 22.06 -16.36 -3.31
CA SER A 118 21.92 -15.07 -4.00
C SER A 118 21.92 -13.87 -3.06
N LEU A 119 23.11 -13.46 -2.61
CA LEU A 119 23.30 -12.06 -2.24
C LEU A 119 23.31 -11.23 -3.53
N LYS A 120 22.16 -10.67 -3.89
CA LYS A 120 22.07 -9.75 -5.03
C LYS A 120 22.28 -8.34 -4.52
N ALA A 121 23.33 -7.69 -5.00
CA ALA A 121 23.40 -6.24 -4.95
C ALA A 121 22.24 -5.70 -5.82
N ALA A 122 21.28 -5.06 -5.17
CA ALA A 122 20.24 -4.32 -5.87
C ALA A 122 20.57 -2.82 -5.79
N GLN A 123 20.00 -2.01 -6.69
CA GLN A 123 20.08 -0.54 -6.60
C GLN A 123 19.59 0.03 -5.25
N ALA A 124 18.99 -0.82 -4.41
CA ALA A 124 18.27 -0.51 -3.20
C ALA A 124 18.92 -1.00 -1.91
N GLY A 125 20.06 -1.70 -1.99
CA GLY A 125 20.72 -2.36 -0.87
C GLY A 125 21.04 -3.82 -1.18
N VAL A 126 21.01 -4.67 -0.17
CA VAL A 126 21.32 -6.09 -0.28
C VAL A 126 20.04 -6.91 -0.15
N ILE A 127 19.88 -7.89 -1.03
CA ILE A 127 18.79 -8.85 -0.98
C ILE A 127 19.37 -10.20 -0.60
N GLY A 128 18.90 -10.73 0.53
CA GLY A 128 19.14 -12.11 0.95
C GLY A 128 17.94 -12.98 0.57
N VAL A 129 18.20 -14.16 0.01
CA VAL A 129 17.15 -15.12 -0.36
C VAL A 129 17.42 -16.46 0.30
N VAL A 130 16.41 -17.02 0.95
CA VAL A 130 16.42 -18.36 1.54
C VAL A 130 15.35 -19.19 0.85
N ARG A 131 15.77 -20.29 0.22
CA ARG A 131 14.85 -21.25 -0.38
C ARG A 131 14.71 -22.44 0.55
N THR A 132 13.47 -22.84 0.79
CA THR A 132 13.12 -24.00 1.61
C THR A 132 12.07 -24.83 0.88
N ASP A 133 11.77 -26.01 1.39
CA ASP A 133 10.61 -26.83 1.02
C ASP A 133 9.27 -26.07 1.22
N LYS A 134 9.23 -25.14 2.17
CA LYS A 134 8.05 -24.32 2.49
C LYS A 134 7.91 -23.08 1.62
N GLY A 135 8.86 -22.79 0.74
CA GLY A 135 8.82 -21.65 -0.17
C GLY A 135 10.09 -20.80 -0.14
N VAL A 136 9.97 -19.61 -0.73
CA VAL A 136 11.07 -18.67 -0.91
C VAL A 136 10.88 -17.49 0.03
N PHE A 137 11.83 -17.29 0.93
CA PHE A 137 11.90 -16.17 1.84
C PHE A 137 12.95 -15.18 1.34
N THR A 138 12.63 -13.90 1.37
CA THR A 138 13.52 -12.83 0.92
C THR A 138 13.57 -11.76 1.98
N ALA A 139 14.77 -11.36 2.38
CA ALA A 139 15.00 -10.26 3.30
C ALA A 139 15.75 -9.13 2.57
N HIS A 140 15.30 -7.91 2.76
CA HIS A 140 15.91 -6.71 2.20
C HIS A 140 16.63 -5.92 3.29
N PHE A 141 17.91 -5.68 3.06
CA PHE A 141 18.80 -4.91 3.92
C PHE A 141 19.23 -3.64 3.22
N ARG A 142 19.49 -2.57 3.98
CA ARG A 142 19.95 -1.30 3.42
C ARG A 142 21.37 -1.38 2.87
N THR A 143 22.24 -2.09 3.58
CA THR A 143 23.67 -2.26 3.28
C THR A 143 24.07 -3.71 3.53
N ALA A 144 25.30 -4.08 3.16
CA ALA A 144 25.90 -5.38 3.47
C ALA A 144 26.61 -5.39 4.83
N GLU A 145 26.43 -4.34 5.65
CA GLU A 145 27.05 -4.23 6.97
C GLU A 145 26.40 -5.24 7.91
N LYS A 146 27.20 -5.84 8.80
CA LYS A 146 26.75 -6.91 9.70
C LYS A 146 25.52 -6.52 10.52
N ASP A 147 25.49 -5.27 11.00
CA ASP A 147 24.43 -4.74 11.86
C ASP A 147 23.27 -4.11 11.07
N ALA A 148 23.30 -4.16 9.74
CA ALA A 148 22.23 -3.61 8.92
C ALA A 148 20.92 -4.37 9.18
N PRO A 149 19.84 -3.71 9.64
CA PRO A 149 18.58 -4.38 9.93
C PRO A 149 17.77 -4.63 8.64
N ALA A 150 17.10 -5.77 8.58
CA ALA A 150 16.11 -6.05 7.55
C ALA A 150 14.90 -5.13 7.69
N PHE A 151 14.58 -4.37 6.64
CA PHE A 151 13.47 -3.41 6.67
C PHE A 151 12.24 -3.90 5.89
N ARG A 152 12.42 -4.91 5.05
CA ARG A 152 11.36 -5.52 4.28
C ARG A 152 11.62 -7.02 4.12
N LEU A 153 10.56 -7.80 4.29
CA LEU A 153 10.55 -9.23 4.04
C LEU A 153 9.55 -9.53 2.93
N SER A 154 9.85 -10.55 2.16
CA SER A 154 8.92 -11.14 1.21
C SER A 154 8.93 -12.65 1.34
N TYR A 155 7.77 -13.26 1.17
CA TYR A 155 7.60 -14.69 1.13
C TYR A 155 6.80 -15.07 -0.09
N THR A 156 7.17 -16.17 -0.73
CA THR A 156 6.42 -16.71 -1.86
C THR A 156 6.36 -18.23 -1.77
N GLN A 157 5.16 -18.77 -1.83
CA GLN A 157 4.91 -20.21 -1.85
C GLN A 157 3.83 -20.52 -2.88
N THR A 158 4.02 -21.61 -3.61
CA THR A 158 3.01 -22.21 -4.46
C THR A 158 2.39 -23.41 -3.75
N PHE A 159 1.06 -23.49 -3.76
CA PHE A 159 0.28 -24.58 -3.21
C PHE A 159 -0.48 -25.30 -4.31
N HIS A 160 -0.45 -26.63 -4.28
CA HIS A 160 -1.17 -27.49 -5.24
C HIS A 160 -2.38 -28.22 -4.63
N PHE A 161 -2.49 -28.26 -3.30
CA PHE A 161 -3.50 -29.05 -2.58
C PHE A 161 -4.28 -28.24 -1.53
N HIS A 162 -4.16 -26.92 -1.57
CA HIS A 162 -4.85 -26.04 -0.64
C HIS A 162 -5.90 -25.21 -1.35
N THR A 163 -6.96 -24.91 -0.63
CA THR A 163 -7.99 -23.97 -1.09
C THR A 163 -7.63 -22.54 -0.70
N GLU A 164 -8.13 -21.56 -1.46
CA GLU A 164 -8.00 -20.14 -1.08
C GLU A 164 -8.54 -19.88 0.33
N ARG A 165 -9.63 -20.56 0.72
CA ARG A 165 -10.24 -20.41 2.04
C ARG A 165 -9.33 -20.88 3.17
N GLU A 166 -8.61 -21.97 2.98
CA GLU A 166 -7.64 -22.46 3.98
C GLU A 166 -6.49 -21.48 4.15
N ILE A 167 -5.94 -20.98 3.04
CA ILE A 167 -4.81 -20.05 3.08
C ILE A 167 -5.23 -18.74 3.73
N THR A 168 -6.35 -18.15 3.30
CA THR A 168 -6.87 -16.91 3.87
C THR A 168 -7.28 -17.06 5.34
N GLY A 169 -7.85 -18.21 5.73
CA GLY A 169 -8.13 -18.55 7.12
C GLY A 169 -6.85 -18.61 7.96
N HIS A 170 -5.78 -19.23 7.44
CA HIS A 170 -4.49 -19.26 8.10
C HIS A 170 -3.88 -17.86 8.28
N LEU A 171 -3.90 -17.03 7.23
CA LEU A 171 -3.45 -15.63 7.31
C LEU A 171 -4.28 -14.83 8.33
N GLY A 172 -5.59 -15.08 8.37
CA GLY A 172 -6.50 -14.48 9.35
C GLY A 172 -6.17 -14.86 10.80
N ASN A 173 -5.72 -16.09 11.04
CA ASN A 173 -5.26 -16.52 12.36
C ASN A 173 -3.92 -15.87 12.76
N LEU A 174 -3.04 -15.59 11.80
CA LEU A 174 -1.74 -14.97 12.04
C LEU A 174 -1.83 -13.47 12.31
N TRP A 175 -2.58 -12.74 11.49
CA TRP A 175 -2.59 -11.27 11.49
C TRP A 175 -3.96 -10.64 11.75
N GLY A 176 -4.98 -11.47 12.02
CA GLY A 176 -6.36 -11.01 12.14
C GLY A 176 -7.01 -10.70 10.80
N LYS A 177 -8.17 -10.04 10.85
CA LYS A 177 -8.93 -9.67 9.64
C LYS A 177 -8.17 -8.60 8.83
N PRO A 178 -8.00 -8.78 7.50
CA PRO A 178 -7.40 -7.75 6.67
C PRO A 178 -8.23 -6.47 6.69
N THR A 179 -7.58 -5.33 6.59
CA THR A 179 -8.28 -4.05 6.49
C THR A 179 -8.89 -3.84 5.12
N THR A 180 -8.19 -4.27 4.07
CA THR A 180 -8.72 -4.25 2.71
C THR A 180 -8.53 -5.62 2.08
N SER A 181 -9.51 -6.02 1.28
CA SER A 181 -9.45 -7.22 0.45
C SER A 181 -10.01 -6.87 -0.93
N GLU A 182 -9.19 -6.96 -1.96
CA GLU A 182 -9.57 -6.69 -3.33
C GLU A 182 -9.31 -7.93 -4.18
N CYS A 183 -10.35 -8.48 -4.80
CA CYS A 183 -10.24 -9.64 -5.66
C CYS A 183 -10.61 -9.28 -7.08
N THR A 184 -9.75 -9.62 -8.03
CA THR A 184 -9.97 -9.40 -9.45
C THR A 184 -9.91 -10.73 -10.18
N ARG A 185 -10.81 -10.91 -11.17
CA ARG A 185 -10.75 -12.06 -12.06
C ARG A 185 -9.65 -11.81 -13.10
N LEU A 186 -8.79 -12.80 -13.31
CA LEU A 186 -7.73 -12.69 -14.32
C LEU A 186 -8.35 -12.70 -15.72
N SER A 187 -8.04 -11.69 -16.52
CA SER A 187 -8.61 -11.49 -17.86
C SER A 187 -8.18 -12.57 -18.86
N TYR A 188 -6.97 -13.11 -18.68
CA TYR A 188 -6.39 -14.17 -19.51
C TYR A 188 -6.24 -15.44 -18.67
N GLY A 189 -7.32 -16.23 -18.59
CA GLY A 189 -7.35 -17.51 -17.88
C GLY A 189 -8.54 -17.66 -16.93
N ASN A 190 -8.80 -18.89 -16.47
CA ASN A 190 -9.75 -19.14 -15.39
C ASN A 190 -9.01 -18.99 -14.06
N GLY A 191 -8.89 -17.77 -13.55
CA GLY A 191 -8.14 -17.51 -12.33
C GLY A 191 -8.59 -16.23 -11.61
N GLN A 192 -8.08 -16.06 -10.40
CA GLN A 192 -8.41 -14.96 -9.50
C GLN A 192 -7.13 -14.43 -8.86
N ASP A 193 -7.03 -13.12 -8.72
CA ASP A 193 -5.94 -12.43 -8.02
C ASP A 193 -6.56 -11.61 -6.89
N CYS A 194 -6.35 -12.06 -5.66
CA CYS A 194 -6.82 -11.42 -4.44
C CYS A 194 -5.67 -10.77 -3.70
N ARG A 195 -5.86 -9.51 -3.32
CA ARG A 195 -4.92 -8.71 -2.54
C ARG A 195 -5.53 -8.39 -1.20
N TYR A 196 -4.78 -8.66 -0.15
CA TYR A 196 -5.14 -8.45 1.23
C TYR A 196 -4.12 -7.51 1.85
N GLN A 197 -4.58 -6.50 2.60
CA GLN A 197 -3.69 -5.57 3.27
C GLN A 197 -4.07 -5.44 4.74
N TRP A 198 -3.05 -5.41 5.60
CA TRP A 198 -3.17 -5.11 7.02
C TRP A 198 -2.42 -3.81 7.30
N TRP A 199 -3.15 -2.81 7.83
CA TRP A 199 -2.57 -1.56 8.34
C TRP A 199 -1.67 -1.84 9.54
N PRO A 200 -0.69 -0.96 9.83
CA PRO A 200 0.52 -1.33 10.53
C PRO A 200 0.25 -1.95 11.91
N VAL A 201 0.60 -3.23 12.05
CA VAL A 201 0.74 -3.87 13.35
C VAL A 201 2.17 -3.58 13.81
N ASN A 202 2.32 -2.82 14.90
CA ASN A 202 3.62 -2.38 15.43
C ASN A 202 4.50 -1.57 14.46
N GLY A 203 3.91 -0.95 13.42
CA GLY A 203 4.65 -0.16 12.41
C GLY A 203 5.04 -0.95 11.16
N VAL A 204 4.66 -2.23 11.08
CA VAL A 204 4.89 -3.06 9.89
C VAL A 204 3.61 -3.20 9.10
N ARG A 205 3.63 -2.75 7.84
CA ARG A 205 2.57 -2.98 6.87
C ARG A 205 2.75 -4.35 6.26
N VAL A 206 1.67 -5.13 6.20
CA VAL A 206 1.66 -6.45 5.58
C VAL A 206 0.70 -6.45 4.41
N ASN A 207 1.17 -6.91 3.26
CA ASN A 207 0.38 -7.13 2.07
C ASN A 207 0.50 -8.61 1.68
N ALA A 208 -0.61 -9.28 1.44
CA ALA A 208 -0.62 -10.61 0.85
C ALA A 208 -1.33 -10.56 -0.50
N GLN A 209 -0.78 -11.26 -1.47
CA GLN A 209 -1.35 -11.47 -2.79
C GLN A 209 -1.52 -12.97 -2.99
N LEU A 210 -2.75 -13.39 -3.25
CA LEU A 210 -3.12 -14.75 -3.56
C LEU A 210 -3.55 -14.83 -5.02
N ARG A 211 -2.77 -15.54 -5.82
CA ARG A 211 -3.06 -15.74 -7.24
C ARG A 211 -3.43 -17.18 -7.50
N VAL A 212 -4.67 -17.40 -7.91
CA VAL A 212 -5.20 -18.71 -8.31
C VAL A 212 -5.16 -18.81 -9.82
N THR A 213 -4.48 -19.82 -10.34
CA THR A 213 -4.46 -20.17 -11.77
C THR A 213 -5.00 -21.58 -11.96
N ASN A 214 -6.12 -21.72 -12.68
CA ASN A 214 -6.57 -23.03 -13.13
C ASN A 214 -5.90 -23.35 -14.46
N GLU A 215 -4.89 -24.21 -14.45
CA GLU A 215 -4.41 -24.81 -15.69
C GLU A 215 -5.51 -25.71 -16.26
N ARG A 216 -5.97 -25.37 -17.46
CA ARG A 216 -7.08 -26.05 -18.15
C ARG A 216 -6.81 -27.53 -18.46
N LEU A 217 -5.57 -28.02 -18.33
CA LEU A 217 -5.20 -29.38 -18.74
C LEU A 217 -5.19 -30.44 -17.63
N HIS A 218 -5.04 -30.08 -16.35
CA HIS A 218 -4.84 -31.07 -15.28
C HIS A 218 -5.77 -30.94 -14.06
N GLY A 219 -6.76 -30.05 -14.13
CA GLY A 219 -7.93 -30.08 -13.25
C GLY A 219 -7.70 -29.71 -11.79
N ARG A 220 -6.53 -29.14 -11.42
CA ARG A 220 -6.28 -28.64 -10.07
C ARG A 220 -5.84 -27.17 -10.10
N PRO A 221 -6.44 -26.30 -9.27
CA PRO A 221 -5.99 -24.92 -9.12
C PRO A 221 -4.59 -24.90 -8.52
N GLU A 222 -3.68 -24.18 -9.16
CA GLU A 222 -2.44 -23.76 -8.53
C GLU A 222 -2.68 -22.43 -7.83
N ILE A 223 -2.27 -22.32 -6.56
CA ILE A 223 -2.39 -21.08 -5.79
C ILE A 223 -1.00 -20.59 -5.41
N THR A 224 -0.60 -19.43 -5.93
CA THR A 224 0.60 -18.73 -5.49
C THR A 224 0.24 -17.72 -4.41
N LEU A 225 0.79 -17.88 -3.21
CA LEU A 225 0.76 -16.88 -2.15
C LEU A 225 2.07 -16.08 -2.19
N ARG A 226 1.95 -14.77 -2.23
CA ARG A 226 3.03 -13.83 -1.98
C ARG A 226 2.68 -12.97 -0.78
N VAL A 227 3.57 -12.85 0.19
CA VAL A 227 3.44 -11.95 1.33
C VAL A 227 4.60 -10.97 1.27
N ASP A 228 4.31 -9.69 1.48
CA ASP A 228 5.29 -8.61 1.61
C ASP A 228 5.02 -7.89 2.94
N ALA A 229 6.03 -7.83 3.80
CA ALA A 229 5.98 -7.07 5.04
C ALA A 229 7.07 -6.00 5.03
N ALA A 230 6.73 -4.77 5.38
CA ALA A 230 7.68 -3.66 5.39
C ALA A 230 7.47 -2.77 6.61
N ASP A 231 8.57 -2.39 7.26
CA ASP A 231 8.53 -1.35 8.30
C ASP A 231 8.38 0.02 7.63
N GLU A 232 7.24 0.67 7.87
CA GLU A 232 6.89 1.95 7.25
C GLU A 232 7.87 3.06 7.64
N ARG A 233 8.51 3.00 8.80
CA ARG A 233 9.46 4.04 9.24
C ARG A 233 10.74 3.99 8.42
N THR A 234 11.25 2.79 8.20
CA THR A 234 12.50 2.59 7.48
C THR A 234 12.29 2.65 5.97
N GLU A 235 11.13 2.25 5.47
CA GLU A 235 10.73 2.39 4.07
C GLU A 235 10.37 3.86 3.73
N GLY A 236 9.63 4.57 4.60
CA GLY A 236 9.19 5.94 4.38
C GLY A 236 10.33 6.98 4.31
N ARG A 237 11.39 6.82 5.11
CA ARG A 237 12.60 7.67 5.05
C ARG A 237 13.33 7.59 3.71
N ARG A 238 13.04 6.58 2.89
CA ARG A 238 13.60 6.42 1.55
C ARG A 238 12.88 7.30 0.53
N TRP A 239 11.56 7.40 0.57
CA TRP A 239 10.83 8.20 -0.43
C TRP A 239 11.16 9.70 -0.31
N SER A 240 11.39 10.19 0.92
CA SER A 240 11.81 11.57 1.14
C SER A 240 13.21 11.85 0.59
N SER A 241 14.18 10.94 0.77
CA SER A 241 15.55 11.14 0.29
C SER A 241 15.67 11.08 -1.24
N TYR A 242 14.90 10.23 -1.93
CA TYR A 242 14.85 10.25 -3.41
C TYR A 242 14.22 11.54 -3.95
N ARG A 243 13.20 12.12 -3.30
CA ARG A 243 12.62 13.40 -3.73
C ARG A 243 13.62 14.54 -3.61
N VAL A 244 14.39 14.60 -2.52
CA VAL A 244 15.41 15.64 -2.31
C VAL A 244 16.55 15.51 -3.33
N ALA A 245 17.03 14.29 -3.59
CA ALA A 245 18.07 14.06 -4.60
C ALA A 245 17.60 14.39 -6.03
N SER A 246 16.33 14.13 -6.36
CA SER A 246 15.76 14.50 -7.67
C SER A 246 15.45 16.00 -7.83
N ALA A 247 15.31 16.73 -6.72
CA ALA A 247 15.07 18.17 -6.70
C ALA A 247 16.37 18.99 -6.65
N ALA A 248 17.45 18.45 -6.08
CA ALA A 248 18.77 19.07 -6.04
C ALA A 248 19.62 18.83 -7.31
N GLY A 249 19.12 18.02 -8.24
CA GLY A 249 19.78 17.70 -9.51
C GLY A 249 19.27 18.47 -10.73
N ARG A 250 18.72 19.68 -10.55
CA ARG A 250 18.36 20.59 -11.65
C ARG A 250 19.00 21.96 -11.47
#